data_AF-A0A2E0LA50-F1
#
_entry.id   AF-A0A2E0LA50-F1
#
_cell.length_a   1.000
_cell.length_b   1.000
_cell.length_c   1.000
_cell.angle_alpha   90.00
_cell.angle_beta   90.00
_cell.angle_gamma   90.00
#
_symmetry.space_group_name_H-M   'P 1'
#
loop_
_entity.id
_entity.type
_entity.pdbx_description
1 polymer ?
#
loop_
_entity_poly.entity_id
_entity_poly.type
_entity_poly.pdbx_seq_one_letter_code
_entity_poly.pdbx_strand_id
1 'polypeptide(L)'
;MRGLLACLLLFASEIWLWTDPPGRAPLSWVLLLVGYLALSAVLLDFAARYRIRDGYALLALAGIFGLLNGLLLNPETALADVPRTWATRVLGAYTLLGLAALLLLLALRRHGSARWLWLFSALSGLLWGVWVQGLPSFTTIAVAVPSLPMLLTTGGTVLLIAVGSTWLAGRFPAAPRNLRLNLLEWLIVVAGLASQWVIHRTQIDLISLAVLSGLLVYCWLLLWFEKRDQTALLDTVMPLQPVAALRLLVVVVILLAAGGVGYSLPLVDVGLPGLIVGLFAAFGLVWLPTVSLVLGVRSYRSLGRRQRL
;
A
#
# COMPACT_ATOMS: atom_id res chain seq x y z
N MET A 1 10.17 -7.01 -9.38
CA MET A 1 9.74 -5.89 -8.52
C MET A 1 8.23 -5.72 -8.52
N ARG A 2 7.57 -5.56 -9.67
CA ARG A 2 6.09 -5.44 -9.78
C ARG A 2 5.34 -6.52 -8.97
N GLY A 3 5.59 -7.80 -9.22
CA GLY A 3 4.92 -8.89 -8.48
C GLY A 3 5.12 -8.87 -6.96
N LEU A 4 6.35 -8.64 -6.48
CA LEU A 4 6.59 -8.51 -5.04
C LEU A 4 5.84 -7.31 -4.45
N LEU A 5 5.89 -6.15 -5.09
CA LEU A 5 5.14 -4.98 -4.64
C LEU A 5 3.64 -5.26 -4.66
N ALA A 6 3.12 -5.92 -5.68
CA ALA A 6 1.70 -6.32 -5.74
C ALA A 6 1.31 -7.22 -4.57
N CYS A 7 2.13 -8.22 -4.21
CA CYS A 7 1.87 -9.07 -3.04
C CYS A 7 1.92 -8.27 -1.73
N LEU A 8 2.87 -7.35 -1.59
CA LEU A 8 2.96 -6.49 -0.41
C LEU A 8 1.76 -5.54 -0.29
N LEU A 9 1.32 -4.95 -1.40
CA LEU A 9 0.14 -4.09 -1.45
C LEU A 9 -1.12 -4.89 -1.12
N LEU A 10 -1.33 -6.06 -1.77
CA LEU A 10 -2.47 -6.94 -1.49
C LEU A 10 -2.51 -7.36 -0.03
N PHE A 11 -1.38 -7.76 0.55
CA PHE A 11 -1.30 -8.07 1.98
C PHE A 11 -1.67 -6.86 2.85
N ALA A 12 -1.10 -5.70 2.54
CA ALA A 12 -1.31 -4.46 3.26
C ALA A 12 -2.78 -3.99 3.23
N SER A 13 -3.49 -4.08 2.10
CA SER A 13 -4.86 -3.58 2.00
C SER A 13 -5.92 -4.64 2.28
N GLU A 14 -5.72 -5.90 1.89
CA GLU A 14 -6.75 -6.95 2.08
C GLU A 14 -6.62 -7.64 3.43
N ILE A 15 -5.40 -8.05 3.77
CA ILE A 15 -5.17 -8.91 4.94
C ILE A 15 -4.94 -8.09 6.19
N TRP A 16 -4.12 -7.03 6.10
CA TRP A 16 -3.82 -6.20 7.26
C TRP A 16 -5.05 -5.44 7.74
N LEU A 17 -5.79 -4.81 6.82
CA LEU A 17 -7.03 -4.12 7.17
C LEU A 17 -8.20 -5.05 7.35
N TRP A 18 -8.05 -6.32 6.98
CA TRP A 18 -9.04 -7.37 7.10
C TRP A 18 -10.36 -6.99 6.43
N THR A 19 -10.32 -6.86 5.10
CA THR A 19 -11.47 -6.50 4.23
C THR A 19 -12.36 -7.72 3.93
N ASP A 20 -12.66 -8.49 4.98
CA ASP A 20 -13.31 -9.81 4.91
C ASP A 20 -12.71 -10.76 3.84
N PRO A 21 -11.42 -11.12 3.94
CA PRO A 21 -10.80 -12.00 2.95
C PRO A 21 -11.56 -13.34 2.73
N PRO A 22 -12.06 -14.03 3.77
CA PRO A 22 -12.68 -15.34 3.60
C PRO A 22 -14.09 -15.29 3.01
N GLY A 23 -14.80 -14.16 3.10
CA GLY A 23 -16.09 -13.96 2.47
C GLY A 23 -16.04 -13.77 0.95
N ARG A 24 -14.85 -13.55 0.37
CA ARG A 24 -14.70 -13.25 -1.06
C ARG A 24 -14.74 -14.50 -1.93
N ALA A 25 -15.48 -14.41 -3.02
CA ALA A 25 -15.50 -15.45 -4.05
C ALA A 25 -14.09 -15.65 -4.69
N PRO A 26 -13.73 -16.87 -5.11
CA PRO A 26 -12.43 -17.16 -5.75
C PRO A 26 -12.14 -16.28 -6.97
N LEU A 27 -13.16 -15.95 -7.78
CA LEU A 27 -13.02 -15.09 -8.95
C LEU A 27 -12.61 -13.66 -8.56
N SER A 28 -13.12 -13.15 -7.44
CA SER A 28 -12.77 -11.82 -6.91
C SER A 28 -11.29 -11.74 -6.56
N TRP A 29 -10.68 -12.84 -6.09
CA TRP A 29 -9.24 -12.90 -5.83
C TRP A 29 -8.40 -12.77 -7.11
N VAL A 30 -8.82 -13.39 -8.21
CA VAL A 30 -8.13 -13.24 -9.51
C VAL A 30 -8.16 -11.80 -9.97
N LEU A 31 -9.33 -11.15 -9.85
CA LEU A 31 -9.52 -9.74 -10.20
C LEU A 31 -8.68 -8.81 -9.32
N LEU A 32 -8.65 -9.04 -8.00
CA LEU A 32 -7.78 -8.30 -7.08
C LEU A 32 -6.30 -8.48 -7.44
N LEU A 33 -5.84 -9.70 -7.76
CA LEU A 33 -4.46 -9.94 -8.17
C LEU A 33 -4.09 -9.12 -9.42
N VAL A 34 -4.98 -9.08 -10.42
CA VAL A 34 -4.81 -8.23 -11.61
C VAL A 34 -4.75 -6.75 -11.21
N GLY A 35 -5.66 -6.30 -10.34
CA GLY A 35 -5.71 -4.94 -9.83
C GLY A 35 -4.43 -4.52 -9.10
N TYR A 36 -3.95 -5.31 -8.14
CA TYR A 36 -2.71 -5.03 -7.41
C TYR A 36 -1.46 -5.12 -8.29
N LEU A 37 -1.44 -6.02 -9.29
CA LEU A 37 -0.37 -6.04 -10.28
C LEU A 37 -0.36 -4.76 -11.12
N ALA A 38 -1.54 -4.30 -11.59
CA ALA A 38 -1.67 -3.06 -12.33
C ALA A 38 -1.25 -1.84 -11.48
N LEU A 39 -1.73 -1.75 -10.23
CA LEU A 39 -1.30 -0.70 -9.30
C LEU A 39 0.20 -0.74 -9.06
N SER A 40 0.79 -1.91 -8.79
CA SER A 40 2.24 -2.03 -8.59
C SER A 40 3.03 -1.54 -9.80
N ALA A 41 2.52 -1.75 -11.01
CA ALA A 41 3.12 -1.29 -12.25
C ALA A 41 3.04 0.24 -12.39
N VAL A 42 1.87 0.84 -12.13
CA VAL A 42 1.70 2.31 -12.10
C VAL A 42 2.64 2.95 -11.09
N LEU A 43 2.68 2.42 -9.86
CA LEU A 43 3.49 3.02 -8.79
C LEU A 43 4.99 2.96 -9.11
N LEU A 44 5.46 1.83 -9.67
CA LEU A 44 6.87 1.69 -10.08
C LEU A 44 7.20 2.53 -11.34
N ASP A 45 6.27 2.67 -12.29
CA ASP A 45 6.44 3.60 -13.41
C ASP A 45 6.58 5.02 -12.89
N PHE A 46 5.67 5.46 -12.03
CA PHE A 46 5.69 6.81 -11.46
C PHE A 46 6.95 7.04 -10.62
N ALA A 47 7.34 6.07 -9.80
CA ALA A 47 8.59 6.15 -9.04
C ALA A 47 9.82 6.34 -9.96
N ALA A 48 9.88 5.62 -11.08
CA ALA A 48 10.97 5.71 -12.05
C ALA A 48 10.87 6.93 -13.01
N ARG A 49 9.66 7.39 -13.31
CA ARG A 49 9.38 8.51 -14.22
C ARG A 49 9.58 9.85 -13.53
N TYR A 50 9.14 9.96 -12.28
CA TYR A 50 9.29 11.16 -11.44
C TYR A 50 10.56 11.18 -10.59
N ARG A 51 11.35 10.10 -10.60
CA ARG A 51 12.60 9.96 -9.83
C ARG A 51 12.40 10.27 -8.34
N ILE A 52 11.44 9.58 -7.72
CA ILE A 52 11.09 9.75 -6.31
C ILE A 52 12.35 9.60 -5.44
N ARG A 53 12.64 10.61 -4.63
CA ARG A 53 13.93 10.77 -3.91
C ARG A 53 13.82 10.80 -2.39
N ASP A 54 12.64 11.05 -1.84
CA ASP A 54 12.47 11.17 -0.40
C ASP A 54 11.11 10.66 0.09
N GLY A 55 10.92 10.71 1.41
CA GLY A 55 9.71 10.22 2.05
C GLY A 55 8.44 11.00 1.69
N TYR A 56 8.52 12.29 1.34
CA TYR A 56 7.34 13.08 0.98
C TYR A 56 6.85 12.71 -0.42
N ALA A 57 7.77 12.55 -1.37
CA ALA A 57 7.49 12.03 -2.70
C ALA A 57 6.92 10.59 -2.63
N LEU A 58 7.51 9.75 -1.76
CA LEU A 58 7.03 8.39 -1.53
C LEU A 58 5.64 8.36 -0.90
N LEU A 59 5.35 9.30 0.00
CA LEU A 59 4.04 9.48 0.61
C LEU A 59 2.99 9.97 -0.39
N ALA A 60 3.33 10.88 -1.31
CA ALA A 60 2.44 11.24 -2.43
C ALA A 60 2.13 10.02 -3.32
N LEU A 61 3.13 9.18 -3.60
CA LEU A 61 2.94 7.94 -4.34
C LEU A 61 2.06 6.93 -3.58
N ALA A 62 2.23 6.83 -2.26
CA ALA A 62 1.35 6.04 -1.42
C ALA A 62 -0.08 6.61 -1.38
N GLY A 63 -0.23 7.92 -1.51
CA GLY A 63 -1.51 8.61 -1.68
C GLY A 63 -2.24 8.16 -2.94
N ILE A 64 -1.51 8.12 -4.07
CA ILE A 64 -2.02 7.59 -5.35
C ILE A 64 -2.49 6.14 -5.19
N PHE A 65 -1.71 5.30 -4.50
CA PHE A 65 -2.15 3.94 -4.16
C PHE A 65 -3.43 3.94 -3.34
N GLY A 66 -3.49 4.70 -2.23
CA GLY A 66 -4.66 4.71 -1.35
C GLY A 66 -5.94 5.14 -2.06
N LEU A 67 -5.84 6.18 -2.89
CA LEU A 67 -6.93 6.70 -3.72
C LEU A 67 -7.40 5.67 -4.75
N LEU A 68 -6.50 5.07 -5.53
CA LEU A 68 -6.86 4.07 -6.52
C LEU A 68 -7.38 2.78 -5.87
N ASN A 69 -6.78 2.34 -4.76
CA ASN A 69 -7.22 1.16 -4.04
C ASN A 69 -8.62 1.34 -3.46
N GLY A 70 -8.87 2.48 -2.79
CA GLY A 70 -10.18 2.80 -2.24
C GLY A 70 -11.26 2.98 -3.31
N LEU A 71 -10.91 3.60 -4.44
CA LEU A 71 -11.88 3.86 -5.51
C LEU A 71 -12.17 2.62 -6.38
N LEU A 72 -11.15 1.79 -6.67
CA LEU A 72 -11.25 0.73 -7.69
C LEU A 72 -11.27 -0.69 -7.13
N LEU A 73 -10.50 -0.98 -6.06
CA LEU A 73 -10.33 -2.36 -5.55
C LEU A 73 -11.20 -2.65 -4.34
N ASN A 74 -11.40 -1.66 -3.47
CA ASN A 74 -12.13 -1.80 -2.22
C ASN A 74 -13.20 -0.71 -1.98
N PRO A 75 -14.07 -0.39 -2.96
CA PRO A 75 -15.10 0.64 -2.80
C PRO A 75 -16.11 0.30 -1.69
N GLU A 76 -16.44 -0.98 -1.49
CA GLU A 76 -17.37 -1.43 -0.44
C GLU A 76 -16.96 -0.98 0.96
N THR A 77 -15.66 -0.98 1.26
CA THR A 77 -15.15 -0.57 2.58
C THR A 77 -14.74 0.91 2.60
N ALA A 78 -14.29 1.44 1.45
CA ALA A 78 -13.83 2.81 1.32
C ALA A 78 -14.97 3.84 1.24
N LEU A 79 -16.11 3.45 0.70
CA LEU A 79 -17.25 4.33 0.39
C LEU A 79 -18.50 4.02 1.23
N ALA A 80 -18.40 3.15 2.23
CA ALA A 80 -19.53 2.77 3.09
C ALA A 80 -20.16 3.97 3.84
N ASP A 81 -19.32 4.79 4.50
CA ASP A 81 -19.77 5.90 5.36
C ASP A 81 -19.01 7.19 5.00
N VAL A 82 -19.30 7.71 3.80
CA VAL A 82 -18.73 8.98 3.32
C VAL A 82 -19.29 10.16 4.13
N PRO A 83 -18.45 11.15 4.55
CA PRO A 83 -17.03 11.36 4.22
C PRO A 83 -16.05 10.74 5.23
N ARG A 84 -16.54 10.11 6.30
CA ARG A 84 -15.69 9.55 7.37
C ARG A 84 -14.72 8.50 6.83
N THR A 85 -15.16 7.63 5.93
CA THR A 85 -14.33 6.58 5.33
C THR A 85 -13.30 7.12 4.34
N TRP A 86 -13.52 8.28 3.72
CA TRP A 86 -12.46 8.92 2.92
C TRP A 86 -11.26 9.29 3.78
N ALA A 87 -11.48 9.91 4.94
CA ALA A 87 -10.40 10.29 5.85
C ALA A 87 -9.76 9.07 6.54
N THR A 88 -10.57 8.15 7.07
CA THR A 88 -10.08 7.01 7.86
C THR A 88 -9.54 5.86 7.01
N ARG A 89 -10.18 5.53 5.87
CA ARG A 89 -9.80 4.39 5.02
C ARG A 89 -8.94 4.84 3.85
N VAL A 90 -9.45 5.71 2.98
CA VAL A 90 -8.78 6.06 1.71
C VAL A 90 -7.49 6.82 1.93
N LEU A 91 -7.57 8.02 2.53
CA LEU A 91 -6.42 8.87 2.82
C LEU A 91 -5.66 8.39 4.06
N GLY A 92 -6.33 7.70 4.98
CA GLY A 92 -5.74 7.19 6.20
C GLY A 92 -5.07 5.82 6.00
N ALA A 93 -5.84 4.77 6.25
CA ALA A 93 -5.38 3.40 6.31
C ALA A 93 -4.70 2.90 5.02
N TYR A 94 -5.35 3.03 3.86
CA TYR A 94 -4.81 2.54 2.59
C TYR A 94 -3.55 3.30 2.19
N THR A 95 -3.51 4.62 2.33
CA THR A 95 -2.29 5.40 2.08
C THR A 95 -1.15 5.01 3.03
N LEU A 96 -1.42 4.90 4.33
CA LEU A 96 -0.39 4.56 5.31
C LEU A 96 0.19 3.16 5.07
N LEU A 97 -0.66 2.18 4.80
CA LEU A 97 -0.24 0.81 4.54
C LEU A 97 0.40 0.65 3.16
N GLY A 98 -0.02 1.44 2.17
CA GLY A 98 0.69 1.58 0.90
C GLY A 98 2.10 2.13 1.08
N LEU A 99 2.27 3.15 1.93
CA LEU A 99 3.57 3.69 2.30
C LEU A 99 4.42 2.62 3.01
N ALA A 100 3.83 1.88 3.95
CA ALA A 100 4.50 0.79 4.64
C ALA A 100 4.97 -0.31 3.65
N ALA A 101 4.14 -0.69 2.68
CA ALA A 101 4.48 -1.66 1.65
C ALA A 101 5.64 -1.18 0.75
N LEU A 102 5.63 0.11 0.35
CA LEU A 102 6.71 0.72 -0.43
C LEU A 102 8.01 0.78 0.38
N LEU A 103 7.96 1.21 1.65
CA LEU A 103 9.11 1.25 2.54
C LEU A 103 9.67 -0.16 2.79
N LEU A 104 8.81 -1.16 2.98
CA LEU A 104 9.21 -2.55 3.17
C LEU A 104 9.89 -3.10 1.90
N LEU A 105 9.38 -2.77 0.71
CA LEU A 105 10.04 -3.12 -0.55
C LEU A 105 11.47 -2.57 -0.62
N LEU A 106 11.66 -1.29 -0.27
CA LEU A 106 12.97 -0.64 -0.24
C LEU A 106 13.87 -1.25 0.84
N ALA A 107 13.34 -1.50 2.04
CA ALA A 107 14.07 -2.05 3.17
C ALA A 107 14.56 -3.49 2.94
N LEU A 108 13.73 -4.33 2.28
CA LEU A 108 14.08 -5.70 1.93
C LEU A 108 15.25 -5.77 0.94
N ARG A 109 15.42 -4.73 0.11
CA ARG A 109 16.45 -4.67 -0.93
C ARG A 109 17.72 -3.92 -0.48
N ARG A 110 17.63 -3.09 0.55
CA ARG A 110 18.79 -2.41 1.13
C ARG A 110 19.60 -3.38 2.01
N HIS A 111 20.92 -3.43 1.79
CA HIS A 111 21.86 -4.15 2.66
C HIS A 111 22.02 -3.41 3.99
N GLY A 112 22.05 -4.14 5.11
CA GLY A 112 22.33 -3.59 6.45
C GLY A 112 21.14 -3.17 7.32
N SER A 113 19.88 -3.35 6.87
CA SER A 113 18.67 -2.92 7.61
C SER A 113 17.98 -4.02 8.44
N ALA A 114 18.63 -5.18 8.63
CA ALA A 114 17.98 -6.38 9.17
C ALA A 114 17.30 -6.18 10.54
N ARG A 115 17.97 -5.54 11.51
CA ARG A 115 17.42 -5.33 12.87
C ARG A 115 16.13 -4.52 12.87
N TRP A 116 16.12 -3.39 12.16
CA TRP A 116 14.94 -2.53 12.05
C TRP A 116 13.78 -3.23 11.36
N LEU A 117 14.09 -4.06 10.37
CA LEU A 117 13.09 -4.81 9.64
C LEU A 117 12.40 -5.82 10.56
N TRP A 118 13.15 -6.54 11.40
CA TRP A 118 12.57 -7.48 12.37
C TRP A 118 11.72 -6.80 13.44
N LEU A 119 12.20 -5.68 13.99
CA LEU A 119 11.43 -4.89 14.96
C LEU A 119 10.14 -4.37 14.35
N PHE A 120 10.22 -3.83 13.13
CA PHE A 120 9.04 -3.35 12.40
C PHE A 120 8.05 -4.49 12.15
N SER A 121 8.52 -5.68 11.73
CA SER A 121 7.66 -6.86 11.53
C SER A 121 6.97 -7.33 12.81
N ALA A 122 7.69 -7.33 13.95
CA ALA A 122 7.11 -7.72 15.23
C ALA A 122 6.05 -6.72 15.70
N LEU A 123 6.36 -5.42 15.68
CA LEU A 123 5.41 -4.38 16.08
C LEU A 123 4.17 -4.38 15.17
N SER A 124 4.41 -4.50 13.87
CA SER A 124 3.38 -4.63 12.84
C SER A 124 2.45 -5.82 13.08
N GLY A 125 3.04 -6.99 13.35
CA GLY A 125 2.28 -8.20 13.68
C GLY A 125 1.42 -7.99 14.92
N LEU A 126 2.00 -7.51 16.02
CA LEU A 126 1.26 -7.22 17.25
C LEU A 126 0.06 -6.30 17.01
N LEU A 127 0.28 -5.16 16.34
CA LEU A 127 -0.78 -4.20 16.02
C LEU A 127 -1.85 -4.81 15.10
N TRP A 128 -1.44 -5.64 14.14
CA TRP A 128 -2.37 -6.35 13.26
C TRP A 128 -3.25 -7.35 14.03
N GLY A 129 -2.67 -8.13 14.95
CA GLY A 129 -3.43 -9.05 15.80
C GLY A 129 -4.50 -8.33 16.64
N VAL A 130 -4.11 -7.24 17.30
CA VAL A 130 -5.03 -6.39 18.10
C VAL A 130 -6.10 -5.76 17.20
N TRP A 131 -5.71 -5.26 16.02
CA TRP A 131 -6.64 -4.68 15.06
C TRP A 131 -7.72 -5.68 14.64
N VAL A 132 -7.33 -6.89 14.24
CA VAL A 132 -8.25 -7.91 13.75
C VAL A 132 -9.21 -8.39 14.84
N GLN A 133 -8.71 -8.59 16.06
CA GLN A 133 -9.53 -8.95 17.21
C GLN A 133 -10.58 -7.87 17.52
N GLY A 134 -10.21 -6.59 17.36
CA GLY A 134 -11.07 -5.43 17.60
C GLY A 134 -11.98 -5.01 16.45
N LEU A 135 -11.99 -5.70 15.31
CA LEU A 135 -12.79 -5.32 14.13
C LEU A 135 -14.29 -5.14 14.40
N PRO A 136 -14.99 -6.05 15.11
CA PRO A 136 -16.45 -5.97 15.24
C PRO A 136 -16.94 -4.70 15.93
N SER A 137 -16.10 -4.08 16.77
CA SER A 137 -16.45 -2.84 17.46
C SER A 137 -16.49 -1.58 16.58
N PHE A 138 -15.94 -1.62 15.35
CA PHE A 138 -15.79 -0.41 14.51
C PHE A 138 -16.31 -0.55 13.08
N THR A 139 -16.68 -1.75 12.65
CA THR A 139 -17.25 -1.99 11.33
C THR A 139 -18.70 -2.44 11.44
N THR A 140 -19.59 -1.80 10.69
CA THR A 140 -20.98 -2.24 10.47
C THR A 140 -21.07 -3.45 9.57
N ILE A 141 -19.98 -3.78 8.87
CA ILE A 141 -19.82 -5.04 8.13
C ILE A 141 -19.83 -6.15 9.17
N ALA A 142 -20.92 -6.89 9.23
CA ALA A 142 -21.17 -7.97 10.19
C ALA A 142 -20.25 -9.17 9.91
N VAL A 143 -18.96 -9.01 10.14
CA VAL A 143 -17.98 -10.08 10.05
C VAL A 143 -17.89 -10.69 11.45
N ALA A 144 -18.22 -11.98 11.57
CA ALA A 144 -17.94 -12.75 12.77
C ALA A 144 -16.46 -12.57 13.15
N VAL A 145 -16.14 -12.43 14.44
CA VAL A 145 -14.75 -12.33 14.90
C VAL A 145 -13.95 -13.47 14.26
N PRO A 146 -12.96 -13.18 13.41
CA PRO A 146 -12.21 -14.23 12.72
C PRO A 146 -11.43 -15.00 13.77
N SER A 147 -11.48 -16.34 13.71
CA SER A 147 -10.75 -17.18 14.66
C SER A 147 -9.23 -17.04 14.47
N LEU A 148 -8.44 -17.25 15.51
CA LEU A 148 -6.97 -17.20 15.42
C LEU A 148 -6.41 -18.12 14.30
N PRO A 149 -6.89 -19.37 14.13
CA PRO A 149 -6.46 -20.20 13.00
C PRO A 149 -6.77 -19.58 11.63
N MET A 150 -7.93 -18.94 11.48
CA MET A 150 -8.32 -18.26 10.25
C MET A 150 -7.38 -17.08 9.96
N LEU A 151 -7.10 -16.26 10.97
CA LEU A 151 -6.14 -15.15 10.88
C LEU A 151 -4.77 -15.63 10.39
N LEU A 152 -4.20 -16.64 11.05
CA LEU A 152 -2.86 -17.14 10.74
C LEU A 152 -2.80 -17.86 9.39
N THR A 153 -3.84 -18.62 9.02
CA THR A 153 -3.86 -19.34 7.73
C THR A 153 -4.07 -18.40 6.56
N THR A 154 -4.99 -17.43 6.65
CA THR A 154 -5.21 -16.44 5.58
C THR A 154 -3.98 -15.56 5.40
N GLY A 155 -3.45 -14.98 6.50
CA GLY A 155 -2.26 -14.14 6.42
C GLY A 155 -1.01 -14.91 5.99
N GLY A 156 -0.83 -16.12 6.52
CA GLY A 156 0.26 -17.01 6.14
C GLY A 156 0.23 -17.37 4.66
N THR A 157 -0.94 -17.70 4.10
CA THR A 157 -1.06 -18.09 2.69
C THR A 157 -0.61 -16.97 1.74
N VAL A 158 -1.11 -15.75 1.93
CA VAL A 158 -0.73 -14.60 1.09
C VAL A 158 0.76 -14.28 1.20
N LEU A 159 1.30 -14.30 2.42
CA LEU A 159 2.72 -14.04 2.64
C LEU A 159 3.62 -15.14 2.09
N LEU A 160 3.19 -16.41 2.17
CA LEU A 160 3.92 -17.53 1.56
C LEU A 160 3.90 -17.45 0.03
N ILE A 161 2.82 -16.97 -0.60
CA ILE A 161 2.81 -16.67 -2.04
C ILE A 161 3.83 -15.56 -2.36
N ALA A 162 3.97 -14.54 -1.52
CA ALA A 162 5.00 -13.52 -1.68
C ALA A 162 6.42 -14.12 -1.56
N VAL A 163 6.66 -14.99 -0.57
CA VAL A 163 7.94 -15.71 -0.42
C VAL A 163 8.22 -16.60 -1.64
N GLY A 164 7.26 -17.44 -2.05
CA GLY A 164 7.39 -18.33 -3.19
C GLY A 164 7.65 -17.59 -4.50
N SER A 165 6.94 -16.50 -4.75
CA SER A 165 7.14 -15.67 -5.95
C SER A 165 8.52 -14.98 -5.95
N THR A 166 9.02 -14.53 -4.80
CA THR A 166 10.40 -13.99 -4.72
C THR A 166 11.47 -15.05 -4.91
N TRP A 167 11.28 -16.23 -4.33
CA TRP A 167 12.17 -17.37 -4.51
C TRP A 167 12.23 -17.80 -5.98
N LEU A 168 11.07 -17.96 -6.61
CA LEU A 168 10.95 -18.34 -8.01
C LEU A 168 11.56 -17.26 -8.93
N ALA A 169 11.28 -15.99 -8.67
CA ALA A 169 11.88 -14.89 -9.43
C ALA A 169 13.41 -14.83 -9.29
N GLY A 170 13.98 -15.30 -8.18
CA GLY A 170 15.42 -15.41 -7.98
C GLY A 170 16.09 -16.53 -8.79
N ARG A 171 15.31 -17.47 -9.35
CA ARG A 171 15.82 -18.57 -10.20
C ARG A 171 16.00 -18.17 -11.66
N PHE A 172 15.36 -17.09 -12.10
CA PHE A 172 15.45 -16.65 -13.49
C PHE A 172 16.43 -15.49 -13.63
N PRO A 173 17.19 -15.41 -14.75
CA PRO A 173 18.05 -14.26 -15.02
C PRO A 173 17.21 -12.98 -14.98
N ALA A 174 17.64 -12.01 -14.18
CA ALA A 174 16.98 -10.73 -14.13
C ALA A 174 17.18 -10.03 -15.49
N ALA A 175 16.17 -10.07 -16.35
CA ALA A 175 16.17 -9.25 -17.54
C ALA A 175 16.36 -7.78 -17.12
N PRO A 176 17.15 -6.98 -17.86
CA PRO A 176 17.28 -5.54 -17.64
C PRO A 176 15.91 -4.91 -17.91
N ARG A 177 15.05 -4.88 -16.88
CA ARG A 177 13.68 -4.40 -17.01
C ARG A 177 13.65 -2.94 -16.61
N ASN A 178 13.42 -2.11 -17.61
CA ASN A 178 12.97 -0.75 -17.42
C ASN A 178 11.69 -0.81 -16.54
N LEU A 179 11.71 -0.11 -15.42
CA LEU A 179 10.53 -0.02 -14.54
C LEU A 179 9.42 0.79 -15.22
N ARG A 180 9.79 1.67 -16.16
CA ARG A 180 8.86 2.47 -16.94
C ARG A 180 8.06 1.60 -17.89
N LEU A 181 6.77 1.87 -17.95
CA LEU A 181 5.83 1.22 -18.83
C LEU A 181 5.92 1.83 -20.23
N ASN A 182 5.97 0.97 -21.24
CA ASN A 182 5.72 1.36 -22.63
C ASN A 182 4.21 1.52 -22.89
N LEU A 183 3.83 1.92 -24.12
CA LEU A 183 2.43 2.15 -24.47
C LEU A 183 1.56 0.89 -24.31
N LEU A 184 2.03 -0.27 -24.77
CA LEU A 184 1.30 -1.53 -24.67
C LEU A 184 1.10 -1.96 -23.22
N GLU A 185 2.14 -1.82 -22.39
CA GLU A 185 2.07 -2.09 -20.96
C GLU A 185 1.09 -1.14 -20.27
N TRP A 186 1.06 0.15 -20.65
CA TRP A 186 0.05 1.09 -20.18
C TRP A 186 -1.37 0.69 -20.56
N LEU A 187 -1.60 0.26 -21.80
CA LEU A 187 -2.90 -0.23 -22.24
C LEU A 187 -3.36 -1.44 -21.42
N ILE A 188 -2.47 -2.39 -21.14
CA ILE A 188 -2.76 -3.56 -20.30
C ILE A 188 -3.09 -3.14 -18.87
N VAL A 189 -2.32 -2.23 -18.29
CA VAL A 189 -2.53 -1.71 -16.93
C VAL A 189 -3.86 -0.97 -16.83
N VAL A 190 -4.16 -0.09 -17.79
CA VAL A 190 -5.42 0.65 -17.84
C VAL A 190 -6.60 -0.29 -18.04
N ALA A 191 -6.49 -1.30 -18.91
CA ALA A 191 -7.53 -2.31 -19.08
C ALA A 191 -7.79 -3.09 -17.78
N GLY A 192 -6.71 -3.46 -17.07
CA GLY A 192 -6.79 -4.09 -15.75
C GLY A 192 -7.55 -3.23 -14.73
N LEU A 193 -7.17 -1.96 -14.56
CA LEU A 193 -7.85 -1.02 -13.66
C LEU A 193 -9.28 -0.71 -14.10
N ALA A 194 -9.53 -0.56 -15.40
CA ALA A 194 -10.86 -0.33 -15.95
C ALA A 194 -11.80 -1.52 -15.71
N SER A 195 -11.29 -2.76 -15.77
CA SER A 195 -12.08 -3.94 -15.42
C SER A 195 -12.61 -3.87 -13.98
N GLN A 196 -11.78 -3.38 -13.05
CA GLN A 196 -12.18 -3.21 -11.65
C GLN A 196 -13.24 -2.12 -11.50
N TRP A 197 -13.10 -1.01 -12.24
CA TRP A 197 -14.11 0.04 -12.27
C TRP A 197 -15.45 -0.46 -12.78
N VAL A 198 -15.48 -1.22 -13.88
CA VAL A 198 -16.73 -1.75 -14.47
C VAL A 198 -17.48 -2.62 -13.46
N ILE A 199 -16.76 -3.44 -12.70
CA ILE A 199 -17.34 -4.35 -11.71
C ILE A 199 -17.96 -3.57 -10.54
N HIS A 200 -17.27 -2.54 -10.05
CA HIS A 200 -17.70 -1.81 -8.87
C HIS A 200 -18.48 -0.52 -9.15
N ARG A 201 -18.80 -0.22 -10.42
CA ARG A 201 -19.40 1.07 -10.82
C ARG A 201 -20.68 1.43 -10.06
N THR A 202 -21.46 0.45 -9.62
CA THR A 202 -22.73 0.66 -8.90
C THR A 202 -22.52 1.07 -7.45
N GLN A 203 -21.32 0.86 -6.91
CA GLN A 203 -20.95 1.18 -5.53
C GLN A 203 -20.27 2.55 -5.43
N ILE A 204 -19.94 3.18 -6.56
CA ILE A 204 -19.20 4.44 -6.62
C ILE A 204 -20.18 5.57 -6.95
N ASP A 205 -20.48 6.41 -5.97
CA ASP A 205 -21.28 7.60 -6.19
C ASP A 205 -20.49 8.69 -6.94
N LEU A 206 -21.20 9.59 -7.61
CA LEU A 206 -20.60 10.63 -8.44
C LEU A 206 -19.71 11.59 -7.64
N ILE A 207 -20.05 11.88 -6.38
CA ILE A 207 -19.29 12.80 -5.53
C ILE A 207 -17.96 12.14 -5.14
N SER A 208 -17.99 10.89 -4.69
CA SER A 208 -16.77 10.11 -4.42
C SER A 208 -15.88 10.02 -5.65
N LEU A 209 -16.45 9.72 -6.82
CA LEU A 209 -15.68 9.65 -8.07
C LEU A 209 -15.00 11.00 -8.36
N ALA A 210 -15.74 12.10 -8.29
CA ALA A 210 -15.21 13.43 -8.58
C ALA A 210 -14.11 13.85 -7.59
N VAL A 211 -14.37 13.71 -6.28
CA VAL A 211 -13.44 14.12 -5.21
C VAL A 211 -12.16 13.27 -5.25
N LEU A 212 -12.29 11.95 -5.27
CA LEU A 212 -11.12 11.06 -5.24
C LEU A 212 -10.29 11.16 -6.53
N SER A 213 -10.94 11.35 -7.69
CA SER A 213 -10.22 11.61 -8.95
C SER A 213 -9.51 12.96 -8.92
N GLY A 214 -10.13 14.01 -8.36
CA GLY A 214 -9.50 15.31 -8.16
C GLY A 214 -8.27 15.22 -7.27
N LEU A 215 -8.35 14.50 -6.15
CA LEU A 215 -7.21 14.25 -5.25
C LEU A 215 -6.13 13.40 -5.92
N LEU A 216 -6.51 12.46 -6.79
CA LEU A 216 -5.56 11.63 -7.55
C LEU A 216 -4.76 12.49 -8.53
N VAL A 217 -5.44 13.33 -9.30
CA VAL A 217 -4.80 14.31 -10.20
C VAL A 217 -3.91 15.25 -9.40
N TYR A 218 -4.36 15.71 -8.23
CA TYR A 218 -3.57 16.56 -7.37
C TYR A 218 -2.28 15.88 -6.87
N CYS A 219 -2.36 14.64 -6.39
CA CYS A 219 -1.16 13.86 -5.99
C CYS A 219 -0.21 13.64 -7.17
N TRP A 220 -0.76 13.39 -8.36
CA TRP A 220 0.03 13.25 -9.58
C TRP A 220 0.76 14.56 -9.95
N LEU A 221 0.09 15.70 -9.84
CA LEU A 221 0.70 17.01 -10.07
C LEU A 221 1.82 17.31 -9.07
N LEU A 222 1.67 16.94 -7.80
CA LEU A 222 2.74 17.06 -6.80
C LEU A 222 4.02 16.32 -7.24
N LEU A 223 3.87 15.09 -7.74
CA LEU A 223 4.99 14.32 -8.29
C LEU A 223 5.57 14.94 -9.57
N TRP A 224 4.71 15.47 -10.44
CA TRP A 224 5.12 16.13 -11.68
C TRP A 224 6.04 17.33 -11.41
N PHE A 225 5.68 18.19 -10.46
CA PHE A 225 6.46 19.39 -10.11
C PHE A 225 7.78 19.07 -9.39
N GLU A 226 7.92 17.88 -8.81
CA GLU A 226 9.17 17.50 -8.13
C GLU A 226 10.29 17.05 -9.07
N LYS A 227 9.96 16.74 -10.35
CA LYS A 227 10.90 16.16 -11.32
C LYS A 227 12.21 16.97 -11.41
N ARG A 228 13.32 16.37 -10.97
CA ARG A 228 14.68 16.95 -10.96
C ARG A 228 15.73 15.90 -11.34
N ASP A 229 16.90 16.34 -11.78
CA ASP A 229 18.00 15.47 -12.25
C ASP A 229 18.84 14.80 -11.14
N GLN A 230 18.39 14.83 -9.88
CA GLN A 230 19.11 14.23 -8.75
C GLN A 230 18.87 12.71 -8.61
N THR A 231 19.70 12.03 -7.82
CA THR A 231 19.62 10.59 -7.55
C THR A 231 18.29 10.20 -6.90
N ALA A 232 17.59 9.22 -7.48
CA ALA A 232 16.31 8.72 -6.98
C ALA A 232 16.52 7.66 -5.87
N LEU A 233 15.49 7.42 -5.03
CA LEU A 233 15.50 6.33 -4.05
C LEU A 233 15.68 4.97 -4.74
N LEU A 234 15.04 4.78 -5.90
CA LEU A 234 15.20 3.55 -6.67
C LEU A 234 16.64 3.35 -7.15
N ASP A 235 17.39 4.44 -7.41
CA ASP A 235 18.79 4.35 -7.84
C ASP A 235 19.66 3.76 -6.72
N THR A 236 19.32 4.00 -5.45
CA THR A 236 20.05 3.42 -4.28
C THR A 236 19.84 1.92 -4.11
N VAL A 237 18.85 1.36 -4.80
CA VAL A 237 18.45 -0.05 -4.72
C VAL A 237 18.79 -0.80 -6.01
N MET A 238 19.32 -0.10 -7.01
CA MET A 238 19.83 -0.66 -8.26
C MET A 238 21.35 -0.92 -8.16
N PRO A 239 21.88 -2.02 -8.71
CA PRO A 239 21.19 -3.06 -9.46
C PRO A 239 20.34 -4.00 -8.58
N LEU A 240 19.30 -4.58 -9.19
CA LEU A 240 18.34 -5.46 -8.52
C LEU A 240 18.99 -6.76 -8.04
N GLN A 241 19.53 -6.76 -6.82
CA GLN A 241 19.92 -8.01 -6.19
C GLN A 241 18.67 -8.77 -5.72
N PRO A 242 18.58 -10.10 -5.94
CA PRO A 242 17.44 -10.89 -5.51
C PRO A 242 17.26 -10.75 -3.98
N VAL A 243 16.02 -10.55 -3.53
CA VAL A 243 15.74 -10.62 -2.08
C VAL A 243 15.98 -12.06 -1.67
N ALA A 244 16.79 -12.27 -0.63
CA ALA A 244 16.94 -13.60 -0.06
C ALA A 244 15.57 -14.07 0.45
N ALA A 245 15.00 -15.11 -0.18
CA ALA A 245 13.70 -15.65 0.20
C ALA A 245 13.65 -16.02 1.69
N LEU A 246 14.78 -16.49 2.24
CA LEU A 246 14.95 -16.75 3.67
C LEU A 246 14.73 -15.50 4.52
N ARG A 247 15.25 -14.34 4.10
CA ARG A 247 15.06 -13.07 4.83
C ARG A 247 13.59 -12.68 4.85
N LEU A 248 12.88 -12.84 3.73
CA LEU A 248 11.44 -12.59 3.68
C LEU A 248 10.65 -13.61 4.52
N LEU A 249 11.04 -14.89 4.51
CA LEU A 249 10.42 -15.92 5.32
C LEU A 249 10.53 -15.61 6.82
N VAL A 250 11.71 -15.21 7.30
CA VAL A 250 11.91 -14.81 8.70
C VAL A 250 10.99 -13.66 9.09
N VAL A 251 10.83 -12.68 8.20
CA VAL A 251 9.94 -11.53 8.40
C VAL A 251 8.48 -11.95 8.52
N VAL A 252 8.05 -12.86 7.64
CA VAL A 252 6.71 -13.44 7.66
C VAL A 252 6.47 -14.19 8.97
N VAL A 253 7.42 -15.04 9.39
CA VAL A 253 7.31 -15.81 10.63
C VAL A 253 7.20 -14.88 11.84
N ILE A 254 8.06 -13.86 11.94
CA ILE A 254 8.02 -12.88 13.04
C ILE A 254 6.69 -12.14 13.05
N LEU A 255 6.22 -11.67 11.89
CA LEU A 255 4.96 -10.94 11.78
C LEU A 255 3.77 -11.81 12.20
N LEU A 256 3.68 -13.06 11.73
CA LEU A 256 2.59 -13.96 12.06
C LEU A 256 2.61 -14.38 13.54
N ALA A 257 3.79 -14.69 14.08
CA ALA A 257 3.94 -15.03 15.49
C ALA A 257 3.51 -13.86 16.39
N ALA A 258 4.01 -12.65 16.08
CA ALA A 258 3.62 -11.44 16.77
C ALA A 258 2.12 -11.12 16.60
N GLY A 259 1.54 -11.40 15.43
CA GLY A 259 0.09 -11.28 15.19
C GLY A 259 -0.73 -12.24 16.04
N GLY A 260 -0.29 -13.48 16.19
CA GLY A 260 -0.95 -14.43 17.09
C GLY A 260 -0.88 -14.00 18.55
N VAL A 261 0.26 -13.46 18.99
CA VAL A 261 0.39 -12.86 20.33
C VAL A 261 -0.56 -11.67 20.49
N GLY A 262 -0.56 -10.74 19.54
CA GLY A 262 -1.40 -9.53 19.58
C GLY A 262 -2.89 -9.85 19.61
N TYR A 263 -3.34 -10.85 18.82
CA TYR A 263 -4.72 -11.32 18.82
C TYR A 263 -5.13 -12.00 20.14
N SER A 264 -4.17 -12.58 20.85
CA SER A 264 -4.43 -13.26 22.13
C SER A 264 -4.40 -12.29 23.33
N LEU A 265 -4.05 -11.02 23.12
CA LEU A 265 -4.09 -10.04 24.19
C LEU A 265 -5.55 -9.77 24.60
N PRO A 266 -5.83 -9.60 25.89
CA PRO A 266 -7.14 -9.14 26.31
C PRO A 266 -7.34 -7.73 25.75
N LEU A 267 -8.44 -7.54 25.03
CA LEU A 267 -8.98 -6.21 24.73
C LEU A 267 -9.50 -5.64 26.04
N VAL A 268 -8.58 -5.20 26.91
CA VAL A 268 -8.93 -4.39 28.09
C VAL A 268 -9.67 -3.15 27.55
N ASP A 269 -10.64 -2.60 28.29
CA ASP A 269 -11.50 -1.43 27.94
C ASP A 269 -10.76 -0.16 27.46
N VAL A 270 -9.43 -0.19 27.38
CA VAL A 270 -8.61 0.74 26.61
C VAL A 270 -9.04 0.60 25.15
N GLY A 271 -9.74 1.61 24.61
CA GLY A 271 -10.18 1.71 23.22
C GLY A 271 -9.05 1.76 22.18
N LEU A 272 -8.09 0.82 22.24
CA LEU A 272 -6.94 0.66 21.35
C LEU A 272 -7.34 0.60 19.88
N PRO A 273 -8.38 -0.15 19.46
CA PRO A 273 -8.72 -0.14 18.05
C PRO A 273 -9.43 1.16 17.64
N GLY A 274 -10.11 1.85 18.57
CA GLY A 274 -10.58 3.22 18.38
C GLY A 274 -9.43 4.22 18.20
N LEU A 275 -8.33 4.05 18.97
CA LEU A 275 -7.10 4.81 18.81
C LEU A 275 -6.45 4.53 17.44
N ILE A 276 -6.44 3.29 16.95
CA ILE A 276 -5.93 2.97 15.60
C ILE A 276 -6.76 3.70 14.52
N VAL A 277 -8.10 3.66 14.62
CA VAL A 277 -8.97 4.41 13.69
C VAL A 277 -8.71 5.92 13.79
N GLY A 278 -8.55 6.44 15.01
CA GLY A 278 -8.20 7.84 15.26
C GLY A 278 -6.86 8.22 14.63
N LEU A 279 -5.85 7.36 14.72
CA LEU A 279 -4.55 7.55 14.07
C LEU A 279 -4.67 7.53 12.54
N PHE A 280 -5.48 6.65 11.97
CA PHE A 280 -5.74 6.67 10.52
C PHE A 280 -6.43 7.95 10.08
N ALA A 281 -7.42 8.44 10.84
CA ALA A 281 -8.08 9.71 10.56
C ALA A 281 -7.10 10.89 10.65
N ALA A 282 -6.34 10.96 11.75
CA ALA A 282 -5.35 12.01 11.98
C ALA A 282 -4.30 12.02 10.86
N PHE A 283 -3.78 10.85 10.49
CA PHE A 283 -2.87 10.71 9.36
C PHE A 283 -3.53 11.20 8.06
N GLY A 284 -4.73 10.70 7.74
CA GLY A 284 -5.47 11.01 6.52
C GLY A 284 -5.77 12.51 6.33
N LEU A 285 -5.97 13.24 7.43
CA LEU A 285 -6.19 14.69 7.39
C LEU A 285 -4.89 15.50 7.29
N VAL A 286 -3.79 15.00 7.85
CA VAL A 286 -2.54 15.77 8.00
C VAL A 286 -1.55 15.55 6.85
N TRP A 287 -1.47 14.34 6.31
CA TRP A 287 -0.36 13.98 5.42
C TRP A 287 -0.39 14.77 4.10
N LEU A 288 -1.55 14.93 3.47
CA LEU A 288 -1.67 15.56 2.15
C LEU A 288 -1.38 17.07 2.21
N PRO A 289 -1.94 17.86 3.16
CA PRO A 289 -1.54 19.25 3.34
C PRO A 289 -0.05 19.40 3.63
N THR A 290 0.52 18.51 4.45
CA THR A 290 1.94 18.54 4.81
C THR A 290 2.83 18.32 3.58
N VAL A 291 2.55 17.29 2.79
CA VAL A 291 3.29 16.99 1.56
C VAL A 291 3.17 18.12 0.56
N SER A 292 1.97 18.67 0.36
CA SER A 292 1.75 19.81 -0.51
C SER A 292 2.61 21.02 -0.10
N LEU A 293 2.60 21.38 1.17
CA LEU A 293 3.35 22.54 1.67
C LEU A 293 4.86 22.34 1.47
N VAL A 294 5.38 21.16 1.84
CA VAL A 294 6.81 20.87 1.72
C VAL A 294 7.26 20.82 0.26
N LEU A 295 6.52 20.12 -0.61
CA LEU A 295 6.86 20.03 -2.03
C LEU A 295 6.67 21.37 -2.73
N GLY A 296 5.61 22.11 -2.41
CA GLY A 296 5.33 23.45 -2.95
C GLY A 296 6.45 24.44 -2.66
N VAL A 297 6.89 24.54 -1.40
CA VAL A 297 8.01 25.42 -1.00
C VAL A 297 9.29 25.04 -1.74
N ARG A 298 9.56 23.74 -1.91
CA ARG A 298 10.75 23.27 -2.63
C ARG A 298 10.69 23.61 -4.11
N SER A 299 9.54 23.44 -4.75
CA SER A 299 9.33 23.76 -6.17
C SER A 299 9.46 25.26 -6.43
N TYR A 300 8.88 26.10 -5.56
CA TYR A 300 9.04 27.55 -5.62
C TYR A 300 10.52 27.97 -5.53
N ARG A 301 11.27 27.40 -4.56
CA ARG A 301 12.71 27.67 -4.41
C ARG A 301 13.54 27.26 -5.63
N SER A 302 13.16 26.22 -6.38
CA SER A 302 13.87 25.89 -7.63
C SER A 302 13.59 26.86 -8.76
N LEU A 303 12.36 27.33 -8.90
CA LEU A 303 12.00 28.27 -9.96
C LEU A 303 12.74 29.60 -9.77
N GLY A 304 12.80 30.10 -8.54
CA GLY A 304 13.55 31.32 -8.23
C GLY A 304 15.06 31.22 -8.45
N ARG A 305 15.66 30.01 -8.35
CA ARG A 305 17.08 29.81 -8.68
C ARG A 305 17.34 29.80 -10.18
N ARG A 306 16.41 29.28 -10.99
CA ARG A 306 16.54 29.24 -12.46
C ARG A 306 16.39 30.62 -13.09
N GLN A 307 15.64 31.53 -12.48
CA GLN A 307 15.47 32.91 -12.98
C GLN A 307 16.67 33.83 -12.66
N ARG A 308 17.62 33.38 -11.83
CA ARG A 308 18.83 34.15 -11.47
C ARG A 308 20.08 33.72 -12.27
N LEU A 309 19.95 32.70 -13.12
CA LEU A 309 20.97 32.22 -14.05
C LEU A 309 20.58 32.64 -15.46
#